data_AF-A0A925M0M3-F1
#
_entry.id   AF-A0A925M0M3-F1
#
_cell.length_a   1.000
_cell.length_b   1.000
_cell.length_c   1.000
_cell.angle_alpha   90.00
_cell.angle_beta   90.00
_cell.angle_gamma   90.00
#
_symmetry.space_group_name_H-M   'P 1'
#
loop_
_entity.id
_entity.type
_entity.pdbx_description
1 polymer ?
#
loop_
_entity_poly.entity_id
_entity_poly.type
_entity_poly.pdbx_seq_one_letter_code
_entity_poly.pdbx_strand_id
1 'polypeptide(L)'
;KASDFIAESMCKAYQTDNPLTVLSVGPVTNLARDYAKIERNPKAYGCPRKTKLSDLSKVISTRFMGGAWDTNKADNFDANGNYRLNEPFPTWTAGNIYFQAGDHIFGMHHLPFPGTPFQDIQTGEHKQAFNSLNNAEFNFWIDAAALTKVLNSKIPVTIVPLNATDSARLQGFGDRLRNNPSQCATAPAQFIQNLQFANSPAPGVFVFDTLFLWDTLAATSLWNNFVNFENFHDLEVTTLTNGDPNTVTGQLSAKELFRRDIGSLFRLGRVSNPVKVGLTTNPAPGDPDFKTTIQNTVFNLVCTAK
;
A
#
# COMPACT_ATOMS: atom_id res chain seq x y z
N LYS A 1 20.80 4.83 -15.61
CA LYS A 1 19.59 4.44 -16.40
C LYS A 1 18.36 4.63 -15.51
N ALA A 2 17.13 4.69 -16.04
CA ALA A 2 15.93 4.82 -15.18
C ALA A 2 15.87 3.75 -14.08
N SER A 3 16.37 2.54 -14.37
CA SER A 3 16.49 1.44 -13.41
C SER A 3 17.43 1.68 -12.24
N ASP A 4 18.37 2.63 -12.32
CA ASP A 4 19.39 2.91 -11.30
C ASP A 4 19.18 4.26 -10.62
N PHE A 5 18.19 5.03 -11.07
CA PHE A 5 17.98 6.41 -10.64
C PHE A 5 17.77 6.55 -9.13
N ILE A 6 17.03 5.63 -8.50
CA ILE A 6 16.79 5.67 -7.04
C ILE A 6 18.11 5.37 -6.30
N ALA A 7 18.88 4.37 -6.73
CA ALA A 7 20.17 4.05 -6.14
C ALA A 7 21.16 5.22 -6.23
N GLU A 8 21.30 5.81 -7.43
CA GLU A 8 22.16 6.97 -7.67
C GLU A 8 21.70 8.19 -6.85
N SER A 9 20.40 8.43 -6.74
CA SER A 9 19.84 9.53 -5.95
C SER A 9 20.10 9.37 -4.45
N MET A 10 19.94 8.16 -3.91
CA MET A 10 20.24 7.88 -2.50
C MET A 10 21.73 8.04 -2.20
N CYS A 11 22.60 7.56 -3.09
CA CYS A 11 24.04 7.73 -2.95
C CYS A 11 24.46 9.20 -3.04
N LYS A 12 23.88 9.97 -3.98
CA LYS A 12 24.14 11.40 -4.10
C LYS A 12 23.71 12.15 -2.83
N ALA A 13 22.50 11.90 -2.35
CA ALA A 13 21.98 12.46 -1.11
C ALA A 13 22.90 12.16 0.08
N TYR A 14 23.38 10.92 0.20
CA TYR A 14 24.34 10.51 1.22
C TYR A 14 25.70 11.21 1.11
N GLN A 15 26.22 11.39 -0.10
CA GLN A 15 27.48 12.12 -0.31
C GLN A 15 27.39 13.60 0.01
N THR A 16 26.24 14.22 -0.26
CA THR A 16 26.03 15.65 -0.07
C THR A 16 25.40 16.00 1.28
N ASP A 17 25.21 15.01 2.15
CA ASP A 17 24.50 15.14 3.43
C ASP A 17 23.14 15.83 3.31
N ASN A 18 22.42 15.56 2.20
CA ASN A 18 21.14 16.19 1.90
C ASN A 18 20.00 15.19 2.15
N PRO A 19 19.04 15.49 3.04
CA PRO A 19 17.93 14.60 3.32
C PRO A 19 17.13 14.24 2.06
N LEU A 20 16.84 12.95 1.89
CA LEU A 20 16.01 12.43 0.81
C LEU A 20 14.99 11.45 1.37
N THR A 21 13.72 11.70 1.08
CA THR A 21 12.64 10.74 1.36
C THR A 21 12.22 10.08 0.06
N VAL A 22 12.32 8.75 -0.02
CA VAL A 22 11.79 7.99 -1.15
C VAL A 22 10.35 7.60 -0.85
N LEU A 23 9.41 8.16 -1.62
CA LEU A 23 8.01 7.79 -1.58
C LEU A 23 7.72 6.69 -2.61
N SER A 24 7.10 5.60 -2.18
CA SER A 24 6.58 4.56 -3.06
C SER A 24 5.05 4.45 -2.89
N VAL A 25 4.32 4.67 -3.97
CA VAL A 25 2.85 4.49 -4.01
C VAL A 25 2.45 3.24 -4.80
N GLY A 26 3.43 2.36 -5.02
CA GLY A 26 3.25 1.06 -5.65
C GLY A 26 4.06 0.00 -4.89
N PRO A 27 4.24 -1.21 -5.46
CA PRO A 27 5.09 -2.22 -4.87
C PRO A 27 6.53 -1.73 -4.68
N VAL A 28 7.15 -2.11 -3.57
CA VAL A 28 8.51 -1.65 -3.20
C VAL A 28 9.64 -2.44 -3.88
N THR A 29 9.33 -3.23 -4.93
CA THR A 29 10.27 -4.05 -5.70
C THR A 29 11.47 -3.26 -6.21
N ASN A 30 11.24 -2.07 -6.78
CA ASN A 30 12.32 -1.25 -7.32
C ASN A 30 13.26 -0.75 -6.21
N LEU A 31 12.69 -0.32 -5.08
CA LEU A 31 13.46 0.12 -3.91
C LEU A 31 14.30 -1.02 -3.33
N ALA A 32 13.70 -2.21 -3.15
CA ALA A 32 14.42 -3.39 -2.66
C ALA A 32 15.55 -3.82 -3.59
N ARG A 33 15.33 -3.75 -4.91
CA ARG A 33 16.35 -4.01 -5.92
C ARG A 33 17.50 -3.01 -5.82
N ASP A 34 17.21 -1.72 -5.63
CA ASP A 34 18.22 -0.68 -5.51
C ASP A 34 19.00 -0.76 -4.19
N TYR A 35 18.36 -1.21 -3.11
CA TYR A 35 19.06 -1.61 -1.88
C TYR A 35 20.04 -2.75 -2.13
N ALA A 36 19.63 -3.81 -2.84
CA ALA A 36 20.50 -4.93 -3.18
C ALA A 36 21.70 -4.50 -4.04
N LYS A 37 21.47 -3.57 -4.98
CA LYS A 37 22.52 -3.01 -5.83
C LYS A 37 23.57 -2.24 -5.03
N ILE A 38 23.13 -1.35 -4.13
CA ILE A 38 24.04 -0.56 -3.28
C ILE A 38 24.83 -1.48 -2.35
N GLU A 39 24.19 -2.48 -1.73
CA GLU A 39 24.90 -3.45 -0.88
C GLU A 39 25.99 -4.22 -1.63
N ARG A 40 25.74 -4.60 -2.89
CA ARG A 40 26.68 -5.36 -3.71
C ARG A 40 27.84 -4.50 -4.22
N ASN A 41 27.53 -3.29 -4.71
CA ASN A 41 28.55 -2.42 -5.32
C ASN A 41 28.18 -0.93 -5.14
N PRO A 42 28.39 -0.35 -3.96
CA PRO A 42 27.97 1.02 -3.67
C PRO A 42 28.65 2.04 -4.61
N LYS A 43 29.92 1.78 -4.97
CA LYS A 43 30.70 2.66 -5.84
C LYS A 43 30.09 2.80 -7.25
N ALA A 44 29.45 1.76 -7.77
CA ALA A 44 28.82 1.81 -9.09
C ALA A 44 27.66 2.82 -9.15
N TYR A 45 27.06 3.15 -8.01
CA TYR A 45 25.93 4.07 -7.90
C TYR A 45 26.34 5.41 -7.27
N GLY A 46 27.63 5.66 -7.11
CA GLY A 46 28.16 6.90 -6.55
C GLY A 46 28.28 6.92 -5.03
N CYS A 47 28.01 5.84 -4.30
CA CYS A 47 28.30 5.81 -2.86
C CYS A 47 29.81 5.59 -2.60
N PRO A 48 30.35 6.01 -1.45
CA PRO A 48 31.68 5.59 -1.00
C PRO A 48 31.84 4.06 -1.00
N ARG A 49 33.03 3.54 -1.33
CA ARG A 49 33.26 2.09 -1.58
C ARG A 49 32.86 1.16 -0.42
N LYS A 50 32.92 1.63 0.83
CA LYS A 50 32.62 0.82 2.03
C LYS A 50 31.25 1.12 2.63
N THR A 51 30.38 1.83 1.91
CA THR A 51 29.04 2.20 2.38
C THR A 51 28.18 0.95 2.59
N LYS A 52 27.64 0.80 3.80
CA LYS A 52 26.58 -0.16 4.11
C LYS A 52 25.23 0.52 3.92
N LEU A 53 24.19 -0.27 3.65
CA LEU A 53 22.83 0.25 3.50
C LEU A 53 22.37 1.02 4.75
N SER A 54 22.73 0.53 5.94
CA SER A 54 22.45 1.20 7.21
C SER A 54 23.09 2.58 7.33
N ASP A 55 24.20 2.85 6.64
CA ASP A 55 24.87 4.14 6.71
C ASP A 55 24.02 5.23 6.05
N LEU A 56 23.21 4.85 5.04
CA LEU A 56 22.31 5.76 4.33
C LEU A 56 21.20 6.30 5.24
N SER A 57 20.86 5.61 6.34
CA SER A 57 19.80 6.01 7.29
C SER A 57 19.98 7.41 7.87
N LYS A 58 21.20 7.97 7.82
CA LYS A 58 21.51 9.34 8.26
C LYS A 58 20.74 10.41 7.49
N VAL A 59 20.50 10.19 6.20
CA VAL A 59 19.86 11.17 5.32
C VAL A 59 18.72 10.58 4.49
N ILE A 60 18.67 9.25 4.37
CA ILE A 60 17.62 8.58 3.62
C ILE A 60 16.53 8.12 4.57
N SER A 61 15.28 8.40 4.20
CA SER A 61 14.11 7.76 4.78
C SER A 61 13.17 7.29 3.67
N THR A 62 12.23 6.42 4.03
CA THR A 62 11.26 5.88 3.07
C THR A 62 9.85 6.00 3.59
N ARG A 63 8.92 6.21 2.67
CA ARG A 63 7.50 6.20 2.93
C ARG A 63 6.77 5.39 1.87
N PHE A 64 5.81 4.58 2.27
CA PHE A 64 5.01 3.83 1.31
C PHE A 64 3.52 3.85 1.61
N MET A 65 2.73 3.86 0.54
CA MET A 65 1.32 3.44 0.59
C MET A 65 1.28 1.92 0.52
N GLY A 66 0.65 1.29 1.51
CA GLY A 66 0.38 -0.13 1.47
C GLY A 66 0.28 -0.78 2.83
N GLY A 67 -0.13 -2.04 2.81
CA GLY A 67 -0.43 -2.83 4.00
C GLY A 67 -1.83 -2.56 4.58
N ALA A 68 -2.29 -3.52 5.37
CA ALA A 68 -3.46 -3.42 6.21
C ALA A 68 -3.08 -3.86 7.62
N TRP A 69 -3.46 -3.05 8.61
CA TRP A 69 -3.28 -3.39 10.01
C TRP A 69 -4.57 -4.00 10.56
N ASP A 70 -4.47 -5.26 10.98
CA ASP A 70 -5.57 -5.96 11.62
C ASP A 70 -5.35 -6.01 13.15
N THR A 71 -6.21 -5.32 13.90
CA THR A 71 -6.15 -5.30 15.37
C THR A 71 -6.65 -6.60 16.00
N ASN A 72 -7.42 -7.42 15.28
CA ASN A 72 -8.09 -8.63 15.78
C ASN A 72 -7.34 -9.92 15.40
N LYS A 73 -6.00 -9.86 15.53
CA LYS A 73 -5.05 -10.96 15.26
C LYS A 73 -5.49 -12.35 15.78
N ALA A 74 -6.18 -12.43 16.92
CA ALA A 74 -6.55 -13.70 17.54
C ALA A 74 -7.53 -14.54 16.69
N ASP A 75 -8.30 -13.90 15.82
CA ASP A 75 -9.27 -14.59 14.96
C ASP A 75 -8.60 -15.22 13.73
N ASN A 76 -7.39 -14.76 13.38
CA ASN A 76 -6.66 -15.26 12.22
C ASN A 76 -5.71 -16.41 12.54
N PHE A 77 -5.39 -16.68 13.82
CA PHE A 77 -4.43 -17.70 14.22
C PHE A 77 -5.02 -18.67 15.26
N ASP A 78 -4.76 -19.97 15.08
CA ASP A 78 -5.15 -21.01 16.04
C ASP A 78 -4.31 -20.92 17.33
N ALA A 79 -4.66 -21.74 18.33
CA ALA A 79 -3.94 -21.77 19.60
C ALA A 79 -2.45 -22.16 19.49
N ASN A 80 -2.03 -22.71 18.34
CA ASN A 80 -0.65 -23.09 18.03
C ASN A 80 0.10 -22.03 17.21
N GLY A 81 -0.56 -20.91 16.87
CA GLY A 81 0.02 -19.84 16.07
C GLY A 81 0.01 -20.10 14.55
N ASN A 82 -0.74 -21.10 14.07
CA ASN A 82 -0.95 -21.31 12.64
C ASN A 82 -2.12 -20.47 12.13
N TYR A 83 -2.04 -19.98 10.89
CA TYR A 83 -3.15 -19.22 10.30
C TYR A 83 -4.40 -20.09 10.15
N ARG A 84 -5.57 -19.61 10.57
CA ARG A 84 -6.86 -20.30 10.53
C ARG A 84 -7.45 -20.31 9.12
N LEU A 85 -6.79 -21.03 8.21
CA LEU A 85 -7.20 -21.13 6.80
C LEU A 85 -8.53 -21.87 6.60
N ASN A 86 -9.01 -22.63 7.60
CA ASN A 86 -10.12 -23.58 7.45
C ASN A 86 -11.39 -23.24 8.26
N GLU A 87 -11.46 -22.12 8.99
CA GLU A 87 -12.63 -21.75 9.82
C GLU A 87 -13.67 -20.87 9.06
N PRO A 88 -14.96 -20.88 9.45
CA PRO A 88 -15.98 -19.96 8.91
C PRO A 88 -15.64 -18.51 9.27
N PHE A 89 -15.77 -17.59 8.31
CA PHE A 89 -15.19 -16.25 8.37
C PHE A 89 -16.04 -15.25 9.18
N PRO A 90 -15.44 -14.32 9.96
CA PRO A 90 -16.13 -13.11 10.43
C PRO A 90 -16.36 -12.14 9.26
N THR A 91 -17.43 -11.34 9.31
CA THR A 91 -17.92 -10.49 8.20
C THR A 91 -17.02 -9.29 7.82
N TRP A 92 -15.77 -9.23 8.29
CA TRP A 92 -14.91 -8.04 8.16
C TRP A 92 -13.49 -8.42 7.73
N THR A 93 -12.96 -7.71 6.74
CA THR A 93 -11.62 -7.88 6.15
C THR A 93 -10.86 -6.56 6.22
N ALA A 94 -9.58 -6.59 6.59
CA ALA A 94 -8.76 -5.38 6.67
C ALA A 94 -8.06 -5.06 5.32
N GLY A 95 -7.90 -6.06 4.46
CA GLY A 95 -7.22 -5.97 3.17
C GLY A 95 -8.13 -5.56 2.01
N ASN A 96 -7.51 -5.36 0.83
CA ASN A 96 -8.21 -4.98 -0.40
C ASN A 96 -8.03 -6.00 -1.55
N ILE A 97 -7.47 -7.18 -1.27
CA ILE A 97 -7.33 -8.27 -2.24
C ILE A 97 -8.44 -9.29 -2.03
N TYR A 98 -9.21 -9.54 -3.09
CA TYR A 98 -10.24 -10.59 -3.08
C TYR A 98 -10.07 -11.48 -4.31
N PHE A 99 -10.33 -12.77 -4.12
CA PHE A 99 -10.38 -13.77 -5.17
C PHE A 99 -11.84 -14.19 -5.40
N GLN A 100 -12.31 -14.10 -6.64
CA GLN A 100 -13.61 -14.64 -7.05
C GLN A 100 -13.39 -15.83 -7.99
N ALA A 101 -14.09 -16.94 -7.73
CA ALA A 101 -14.00 -18.14 -8.58
C ALA A 101 -14.57 -17.88 -9.99
N GLY A 102 -13.78 -18.22 -11.02
CA GLY A 102 -14.05 -18.00 -12.45
C GLY A 102 -12.77 -17.74 -13.25
N ASP A 103 -12.86 -17.61 -14.58
CA ASP A 103 -11.72 -17.32 -15.48
C ASP A 103 -11.20 -15.87 -15.29
N HIS A 104 -10.46 -15.60 -14.22
CA HIS A 104 -9.67 -14.36 -14.04
C HIS A 104 -10.43 -13.12 -13.53
N ILE A 105 -10.85 -13.09 -12.26
CA ILE A 105 -11.18 -11.80 -11.62
C ILE A 105 -10.40 -11.62 -10.31
N PHE A 106 -9.33 -10.84 -10.42
CA PHE A 106 -8.67 -10.14 -9.32
C PHE A 106 -9.35 -8.77 -9.17
N GLY A 107 -9.91 -8.48 -8.00
CA GLY A 107 -10.47 -7.16 -7.68
C GLY A 107 -9.66 -6.45 -6.59
N MET A 108 -9.40 -5.16 -6.79
CA MET A 108 -8.88 -4.25 -5.75
C MET A 108 -10.04 -3.39 -5.22
N HIS A 109 -10.81 -3.88 -4.26
CA HIS A 109 -11.98 -3.15 -3.73
C HIS A 109 -12.20 -3.44 -2.25
N HIS A 110 -12.74 -2.49 -1.49
CA HIS A 110 -13.12 -2.73 -0.08
C HIS A 110 -14.40 -3.57 0.08
N LEU A 111 -15.12 -3.83 -1.01
CA LEU A 111 -16.35 -4.60 -0.97
C LEU A 111 -16.36 -5.66 -2.07
N PRO A 112 -16.86 -6.86 -1.75
CA PRO A 112 -17.19 -7.87 -2.76
C PRO A 112 -18.29 -7.35 -3.69
N PHE A 113 -18.28 -7.76 -4.96
CA PHE A 113 -19.32 -7.39 -5.90
C PHE A 113 -20.70 -7.87 -5.40
N PRO A 114 -21.76 -7.03 -5.47
CA PRO A 114 -23.12 -7.46 -5.16
C PRO A 114 -23.49 -8.68 -6.01
N GLY A 115 -23.86 -9.79 -5.37
CA GLY A 115 -24.24 -11.04 -6.04
C GLY A 115 -23.19 -12.14 -6.09
N THR A 116 -21.99 -11.95 -5.51
CA THR A 116 -21.04 -13.06 -5.33
C THR A 116 -21.63 -14.10 -4.36
N PRO A 117 -21.86 -15.36 -4.78
CA PRO A 117 -22.34 -16.40 -3.88
C PRO A 117 -21.18 -16.86 -2.98
N PHE A 118 -21.12 -16.27 -1.78
CA PHE A 118 -20.09 -16.61 -0.79
C PHE A 118 -20.05 -18.07 -0.38
N GLN A 119 -21.18 -18.77 -0.50
CA GLN A 119 -21.30 -20.18 -0.18
C GLN A 119 -20.39 -21.06 -1.06
N ASP A 120 -20.11 -20.64 -2.29
CA ASP A 120 -19.28 -21.37 -3.25
C ASP A 120 -17.77 -21.15 -3.04
N ILE A 121 -17.39 -20.06 -2.37
CA ILE A 121 -15.99 -19.71 -2.03
C ILE A 121 -15.52 -20.47 -0.76
N GLN A 122 -16.45 -21.03 0.02
CA GLN A 122 -16.18 -21.60 1.35
C GLN A 122 -15.72 -23.07 1.38
N THR A 123 -15.33 -23.67 0.26
CA THR A 123 -14.92 -25.08 0.23
C THR A 123 -13.50 -25.30 -0.32
N GLY A 124 -12.81 -26.31 0.22
CA GLY A 124 -11.52 -26.81 -0.30
C GLY A 124 -10.39 -25.78 -0.32
N GLU A 125 -9.55 -25.86 -1.36
CA GLU A 125 -8.43 -24.93 -1.57
C GLU A 125 -8.94 -23.48 -1.65
N HIS A 126 -10.05 -23.19 -2.35
CA HIS A 126 -10.54 -21.81 -2.54
C HIS A 126 -10.78 -21.03 -1.24
N LYS A 127 -11.27 -21.71 -0.19
CA LYS A 127 -11.42 -21.14 1.15
C LYS A 127 -10.09 -20.66 1.71
N GLN A 128 -9.03 -21.45 1.54
CA GLN A 128 -7.71 -21.13 2.05
C GLN A 128 -7.12 -19.90 1.33
N ALA A 129 -7.35 -19.74 0.02
CA ALA A 129 -6.81 -18.62 -0.77
C ALA A 129 -7.52 -17.33 -0.43
N PHE A 130 -8.85 -17.40 -0.32
CA PHE A 130 -9.65 -16.27 0.11
C PHE A 130 -9.24 -15.81 1.53
N ASN A 131 -9.13 -16.75 2.48
CA ASN A 131 -8.75 -16.44 3.86
C ASN A 131 -7.35 -15.87 4.01
N SER A 132 -6.43 -16.22 3.09
CA SER A 132 -5.05 -15.77 3.12
C SER A 132 -4.87 -14.36 2.52
N LEU A 133 -5.72 -13.97 1.56
CA LEU A 133 -5.64 -12.69 0.85
C LEU A 133 -6.43 -11.54 1.51
N ASN A 134 -7.43 -11.88 2.32
CA ASN A 134 -8.38 -10.91 2.88
C ASN A 134 -7.79 -9.85 3.83
N ASN A 135 -6.58 -10.08 4.35
CA ASN A 135 -5.86 -9.11 5.17
C ASN A 135 -4.61 -8.56 4.46
N ALA A 136 -4.47 -8.86 3.17
CA ALA A 136 -3.39 -8.36 2.34
C ALA A 136 -3.83 -7.07 1.62
N GLU A 137 -2.88 -6.18 1.45
CA GLU A 137 -3.02 -5.01 0.59
C GLU A 137 -2.20 -5.22 -0.68
N PHE A 138 -2.71 -4.75 -1.82
CA PHE A 138 -2.17 -4.98 -3.16
C PHE A 138 -0.67 -4.71 -3.30
N ASN A 139 -0.19 -3.54 -2.92
CA ASN A 139 1.22 -3.15 -3.07
C ASN A 139 2.15 -4.05 -2.25
N PHE A 140 1.70 -4.49 -1.08
CA PHE A 140 2.46 -5.39 -0.21
C PHE A 140 2.40 -6.84 -0.69
N TRP A 141 1.25 -7.26 -1.21
CA TRP A 141 1.03 -8.62 -1.71
C TRP A 141 1.81 -8.92 -3.00
N ILE A 142 1.98 -7.95 -3.89
CA ILE A 142 2.67 -8.19 -5.18
C ILE A 142 4.10 -8.71 -5.00
N ASP A 143 4.83 -8.22 -3.99
CA ASP A 143 6.23 -8.55 -3.75
C ASP A 143 6.59 -8.43 -2.26
N ALA A 144 6.10 -9.37 -1.46
CA ALA A 144 6.34 -9.36 -0.01
C ALA A 144 7.80 -9.67 0.37
N ALA A 145 8.57 -10.31 -0.52
CA ALA A 145 10.01 -10.49 -0.35
C ALA A 145 10.76 -9.15 -0.44
N ALA A 146 10.41 -8.30 -1.41
CA ALA A 146 10.93 -6.94 -1.48
C ALA A 146 10.57 -6.12 -0.24
N LEU A 147 9.33 -6.23 0.24
CA LEU A 147 8.89 -5.57 1.46
C LEU A 147 9.73 -6.00 2.68
N THR A 148 9.95 -7.30 2.85
CA THR A 148 10.80 -7.85 3.92
C THR A 148 12.20 -7.25 3.89
N LYS A 149 12.79 -7.10 2.69
CA LYS A 149 14.10 -6.46 2.53
C LYS A 149 14.07 -4.98 2.93
N VAL A 150 13.04 -4.24 2.50
CA VAL A 150 12.92 -2.81 2.82
C VAL A 150 12.74 -2.59 4.32
N LEU A 151 11.88 -3.37 4.98
CA LEU A 151 11.67 -3.25 6.42
C LEU A 151 12.91 -3.61 7.24
N ASN A 152 13.73 -4.55 6.76
CA ASN A 152 14.97 -4.95 7.43
C ASN A 152 16.23 -4.19 6.95
N SER A 153 16.06 -3.13 6.17
CA SER A 153 17.17 -2.34 5.60
C SER A 153 17.95 -1.48 6.60
N LYS A 154 17.39 -1.24 7.80
CA LYS A 154 17.85 -0.24 8.78
C LYS A 154 17.72 1.22 8.32
N ILE A 155 17.08 1.47 7.18
CA ILE A 155 16.70 2.81 6.74
C ILE A 155 15.32 3.13 7.34
N PRO A 156 15.09 4.31 7.94
CA PRO A 156 13.79 4.67 8.52
C PRO A 156 12.63 4.44 7.55
N VAL A 157 11.61 3.74 8.03
CA VAL A 157 10.41 3.41 7.26
C VAL A 157 9.18 4.07 7.87
N THR A 158 8.33 4.64 7.01
CA THR A 158 6.97 5.07 7.34
C THR A 158 5.96 4.38 6.42
N ILE A 159 4.87 3.86 6.98
CA ILE A 159 3.81 3.17 6.25
C ILE A 159 2.51 3.94 6.39
N VAL A 160 1.80 4.10 5.27
CA VAL A 160 0.44 4.66 5.20
C VAL A 160 -0.49 3.54 4.70
N PRO A 161 -1.07 2.74 5.61
CA PRO A 161 -1.89 1.56 5.30
C PRO A 161 -3.35 1.92 4.98
N LEU A 162 -4.14 0.89 4.64
CA LEU A 162 -5.60 0.98 4.46
C LEU A 162 -6.31 1.63 5.64
N ASN A 163 -5.87 1.37 6.88
CA ASN A 163 -6.47 1.97 8.08
C ASN A 163 -6.59 3.51 8.05
N ALA A 164 -5.57 4.22 7.56
CA ALA A 164 -5.66 5.66 7.37
C ALA A 164 -6.28 6.04 6.03
N THR A 165 -5.95 5.31 4.98
CA THR A 165 -6.33 5.69 3.61
C THR A 165 -7.79 5.44 3.28
N ASP A 166 -8.48 4.57 4.02
CA ASP A 166 -9.92 4.36 3.94
C ASP A 166 -10.73 5.57 4.42
N SER A 167 -10.09 6.49 5.15
CA SER A 167 -10.70 7.77 5.49
C SER A 167 -10.66 8.76 4.31
N ALA A 168 -9.76 8.56 3.34
CA ALA A 168 -9.53 9.48 2.23
C ALA A 168 -10.45 9.19 1.03
N ARG A 169 -11.77 9.20 1.25
CA ARG A 169 -12.77 8.83 0.24
C ARG A 169 -12.82 9.80 -0.94
N LEU A 170 -12.90 9.26 -2.16
CA LEU A 170 -13.01 10.05 -3.40
C LEU A 170 -14.45 10.46 -3.74
N GLN A 171 -15.44 9.80 -3.13
CA GLN A 171 -16.87 10.00 -3.38
C GLN A 171 -17.25 11.49 -3.38
N GLY A 172 -17.92 11.94 -4.45
CA GLY A 172 -18.37 13.33 -4.64
C GLY A 172 -17.32 14.32 -5.14
N PHE A 173 -16.03 13.94 -5.22
CA PHE A 173 -14.98 14.85 -5.68
C PHE A 173 -15.14 15.25 -7.16
N GLY A 174 -15.55 14.32 -8.02
CA GLY A 174 -15.75 14.59 -9.44
C GLY A 174 -16.90 15.57 -9.70
N ASP A 175 -18.02 15.44 -8.98
CA ASP A 175 -19.11 16.42 -9.01
C ASP A 175 -18.63 17.78 -8.54
N ARG A 176 -17.82 17.82 -7.48
CA ARG A 176 -17.25 19.06 -6.97
C ARG A 176 -16.39 19.76 -8.02
N LEU A 177 -15.54 19.05 -8.77
CA LEU A 177 -14.78 19.65 -9.88
C LEU A 177 -15.73 20.18 -10.97
N ARG A 178 -16.72 19.39 -11.39
CA ARG A 178 -17.71 19.78 -12.42
C ARG A 178 -18.52 21.01 -12.05
N ASN A 179 -18.91 21.12 -10.79
CA ASN A 179 -19.75 22.21 -10.28
C ASN A 179 -18.95 23.50 -10.01
N ASN A 180 -17.62 23.49 -10.17
CA ASN A 180 -16.76 24.66 -10.02
C ASN A 180 -15.93 24.95 -11.28
N PRO A 181 -16.55 25.05 -12.48
CA PRO A 181 -15.84 25.06 -13.76
C PRO A 181 -14.92 26.27 -13.92
N SER A 182 -15.31 27.45 -13.43
CA SER A 182 -14.49 28.66 -13.53
C SER A 182 -13.26 28.61 -12.63
N GLN A 183 -13.36 28.00 -11.45
CA GLN A 183 -12.22 27.84 -10.54
C GLN A 183 -11.31 26.68 -10.96
N CYS A 184 -11.86 25.64 -11.58
CA CYS A 184 -11.15 24.41 -11.93
C CYS A 184 -10.86 24.28 -13.44
N ALA A 185 -10.76 25.40 -14.16
CA ALA A 185 -10.37 25.42 -15.58
C ALA A 185 -8.85 25.22 -15.79
N THR A 186 -8.25 24.27 -15.08
CA THR A 186 -6.81 24.00 -15.11
C THR A 186 -6.53 22.61 -15.71
N ALA A 187 -5.34 22.42 -16.29
CA ALA A 187 -4.96 21.13 -16.85
C ALA A 187 -4.94 19.99 -15.80
N PRO A 188 -4.46 20.19 -14.55
CA PRO A 188 -4.54 19.15 -13.52
C PRO A 188 -5.97 18.79 -13.10
N ALA A 189 -6.89 19.76 -13.02
CA ALA A 189 -8.28 19.48 -12.67
C ALA A 189 -8.97 18.66 -13.77
N GLN A 190 -8.73 19.00 -15.04
CA GLN A 190 -9.21 18.23 -16.18
C GLN A 190 -8.62 16.81 -16.20
N PHE A 191 -7.33 16.65 -15.90
CA PHE A 191 -6.69 15.35 -15.81
C PHE A 191 -7.34 14.46 -14.74
N ILE A 192 -7.57 14.97 -13.53
CA ILE A 192 -8.21 14.20 -12.46
C ILE A 192 -9.65 13.84 -12.82
N GLN A 193 -10.40 14.76 -13.44
CA GLN A 193 -11.76 14.48 -13.90
C GLN A 193 -11.79 13.33 -14.93
N ASN A 194 -10.86 13.34 -15.89
CA ASN A 194 -10.73 12.27 -16.87
C ASN A 194 -10.32 10.94 -16.24
N LEU A 195 -9.39 10.97 -15.29
CA LEU A 195 -8.95 9.77 -14.56
C LEU A 195 -10.09 9.16 -13.75
N GLN A 196 -10.91 9.98 -13.10
CA GLN A 196 -12.10 9.52 -12.37
C GLN A 196 -13.14 8.88 -13.29
N PHE A 197 -13.34 9.43 -14.48
CA PHE A 197 -14.21 8.85 -15.47
C PHE A 197 -13.66 7.52 -16.01
N ALA A 198 -12.35 7.42 -16.25
CA ALA A 198 -11.71 6.18 -16.68
C ALA A 198 -11.74 5.08 -15.59
N ASN A 199 -11.68 5.47 -14.32
CA ASN A 199 -11.81 4.57 -13.17
C ASN A 199 -13.26 4.33 -12.74
N SER A 200 -14.23 4.93 -13.44
CA SER A 200 -15.65 4.67 -13.24
C SER A 200 -16.04 3.39 -13.97
N PRO A 201 -16.50 2.34 -13.27
CA PRO A 201 -17.26 1.30 -13.96
C PRO A 201 -18.58 1.89 -14.48
N ALA A 202 -19.22 1.16 -15.39
CA ALA A 202 -20.42 1.58 -16.10
C ALA A 202 -21.52 2.18 -15.17
N PRO A 203 -22.38 3.07 -15.68
CA PRO A 203 -23.49 3.64 -14.91
C PRO A 203 -24.32 2.52 -14.25
N GLY A 204 -24.45 2.55 -12.92
CA GLY A 204 -25.21 1.56 -12.14
C GLY A 204 -24.38 0.59 -11.30
N VAL A 205 -23.04 0.59 -11.41
CA VAL A 205 -22.19 -0.20 -10.50
C VAL A 205 -21.76 0.67 -9.31
N PHE A 206 -22.07 0.23 -8.09
CA PHE A 206 -21.85 0.89 -6.79
C PHE A 206 -20.37 1.12 -6.39
N VAL A 207 -19.43 1.28 -7.33
CA VAL A 207 -17.98 1.33 -7.07
C VAL A 207 -17.49 2.74 -6.71
N PHE A 208 -18.33 3.77 -6.83
CA PHE A 208 -17.93 5.13 -6.43
C PHE A 208 -17.75 5.30 -4.92
N ASP A 209 -18.39 4.44 -4.12
CA ASP A 209 -18.24 4.45 -2.66
C ASP A 209 -16.98 3.70 -2.19
N THR A 210 -16.23 3.10 -3.13
CA THR A 210 -15.04 2.27 -2.85
C THR A 210 -13.75 2.78 -3.49
N LEU A 211 -13.74 3.99 -4.07
CA LEU A 211 -12.52 4.66 -4.54
C LEU A 211 -11.97 5.63 -3.48
N PHE A 212 -10.65 5.57 -3.27
CA PHE A 212 -9.97 6.36 -2.25
C PHE A 212 -8.75 7.07 -2.84
N LEU A 213 -8.36 8.15 -2.18
CA LEU A 213 -7.13 8.92 -2.43
C LEU A 213 -5.94 8.25 -1.73
N TRP A 214 -5.77 6.92 -1.86
CA TRP A 214 -4.72 6.13 -1.18
C TRP A 214 -3.33 6.75 -1.36
N ASP A 215 -2.88 6.80 -2.62
CA ASP A 215 -1.56 7.30 -3.00
C ASP A 215 -1.41 8.79 -2.71
N THR A 216 -2.51 9.53 -2.87
CA THR A 216 -2.53 10.97 -2.63
C THR A 216 -2.41 11.29 -1.15
N LEU A 217 -3.04 10.53 -0.26
CA LEU A 217 -2.83 10.67 1.19
C LEU A 217 -1.39 10.32 1.55
N ALA A 218 -0.84 9.22 1.03
CA ALA A 218 0.55 8.86 1.27
C ALA A 218 1.52 9.96 0.80
N ALA A 219 1.30 10.54 -0.38
CA ALA A 219 2.10 11.65 -0.89
C ALA A 219 1.95 12.92 -0.03
N THR A 220 0.72 13.39 0.18
CA THR A 220 0.44 14.64 0.92
C THR A 220 0.87 14.57 2.39
N SER A 221 0.95 13.37 2.97
CA SER A 221 1.48 13.19 4.32
C SER A 221 2.96 13.60 4.46
N LEU A 222 3.71 13.75 3.37
CA LEU A 222 5.11 14.19 3.40
C LEU A 222 5.25 15.64 3.89
N TRP A 223 4.24 16.49 3.65
CA TRP A 223 4.28 17.91 4.01
C TRP A 223 3.06 18.39 4.82
N ASN A 224 2.13 17.50 5.15
CA ASN A 224 0.99 17.79 6.02
C ASN A 224 0.96 16.84 7.22
N ASN A 225 0.33 17.28 8.31
CA ASN A 225 0.08 16.44 9.47
C ASN A 225 -1.20 15.60 9.34
N PHE A 226 -1.51 15.08 8.15
CA PHE A 226 -2.78 14.39 7.89
C PHE A 226 -2.88 12.98 8.49
N VAL A 227 -1.75 12.38 8.83
CA VAL A 227 -1.68 10.99 9.29
C VAL A 227 -0.97 10.97 10.64
N ASN A 228 -1.57 10.28 11.61
CA ASN A 228 -0.97 10.05 12.91
C ASN A 228 -0.06 8.84 12.85
N PHE A 229 1.24 9.10 12.94
CA PHE A 229 2.24 8.05 12.89
C PHE A 229 2.61 7.57 14.30
N GLU A 230 2.43 6.28 14.52
CA GLU A 230 2.87 5.58 15.72
C GLU A 230 4.16 4.82 15.45
N ASN A 231 5.05 4.73 16.43
CA ASN A 231 6.28 3.95 16.32
C ASN A 231 6.01 2.49 16.68
N PHE A 232 6.45 1.59 15.82
CA PHE A 232 6.46 0.16 16.04
C PHE A 232 7.91 -0.32 15.99
N HIS A 233 8.28 -1.13 16.99
CA HIS A 233 9.61 -1.73 17.10
C HIS A 233 9.58 -3.24 16.88
N ASP A 234 8.39 -3.78 16.59
CA ASP A 234 8.06 -5.19 16.66
C ASP A 234 7.07 -5.60 15.56
N LEU A 235 7.15 -4.99 14.38
CA LEU A 235 6.35 -5.44 13.24
C LEU A 235 6.82 -6.80 12.72
N GLU A 236 5.88 -7.59 12.23
CA GLU A 236 6.09 -8.70 11.31
C GLU A 236 5.29 -8.42 10.05
N VAL A 237 5.91 -8.69 8.91
CA VAL A 237 5.18 -8.94 7.67
C VAL A 237 5.12 -10.43 7.53
N THR A 238 3.92 -11.00 7.59
CA THR A 238 3.76 -12.45 7.49
C THR A 238 3.87 -12.88 6.03
N THR A 239 5.10 -13.05 5.56
CA THR A 239 5.39 -13.74 4.31
C THR A 239 5.15 -15.23 4.51
N LEU A 240 3.94 -15.72 4.25
CA LEU A 240 3.70 -17.17 4.19
C LEU A 240 4.47 -17.77 3.01
N THR A 241 5.64 -18.33 3.31
CA THR A 241 6.53 -18.96 2.35
C THR A 241 6.01 -20.37 2.08
N ASN A 242 5.28 -20.54 0.98
CA ASN A 242 4.96 -21.87 0.45
C ASN A 242 5.07 -21.90 -1.08
N GLY A 243 6.14 -21.35 -1.67
CA GLY A 243 6.46 -21.65 -3.07
C GLY A 243 7.49 -20.77 -3.78
N ASP A 244 7.91 -21.28 -4.95
CA ASP A 244 9.04 -20.87 -5.80
C ASP A 244 9.01 -19.38 -6.26
N PRO A 245 10.12 -18.63 -6.08
CA PRO A 245 10.22 -17.19 -6.38
C PRO A 245 10.18 -16.78 -7.87
N ASN A 246 9.95 -17.69 -8.82
CA ASN A 246 10.12 -17.43 -10.26
C ASN A 246 8.83 -17.18 -11.09
N THR A 247 7.64 -17.05 -10.48
CA THR A 247 6.38 -16.89 -11.24
C THR A 247 5.93 -15.44 -11.39
N VAL A 248 5.81 -14.97 -12.64
CA VAL A 248 5.32 -13.64 -13.06
C VAL A 248 3.80 -13.72 -13.30
N THR A 249 3.03 -12.75 -12.80
CA THR A 249 1.55 -12.76 -12.81
C THR A 249 0.92 -12.31 -14.12
N GLY A 250 -0.12 -13.05 -14.54
CA GLY A 250 -1.07 -12.71 -15.60
C GLY A 250 -2.23 -13.70 -15.72
N GLN A 251 -2.02 -14.99 -15.44
CA GLN A 251 -3.05 -16.05 -15.53
C GLN A 251 -2.66 -17.23 -14.60
N LEU A 252 -2.79 -17.09 -13.28
CA LEU A 252 -2.35 -18.14 -12.35
C LEU A 252 -3.54 -18.98 -11.84
N SER A 253 -3.30 -20.27 -11.69
CA SER A 253 -4.26 -21.22 -11.12
C SER A 253 -4.44 -21.01 -9.61
N ALA A 254 -5.58 -21.44 -9.04
CA ALA A 254 -5.82 -21.36 -7.58
C ALA A 254 -4.68 -21.96 -6.76
N LYS A 255 -4.06 -23.04 -7.24
CA LYS A 255 -2.90 -23.71 -6.62
C LYS A 255 -1.63 -22.85 -6.56
N GLU A 256 -1.46 -21.90 -7.48
CA GLU A 256 -0.31 -21.00 -7.55
C GLU A 256 -0.52 -19.72 -6.72
N LEU A 257 -1.78 -19.35 -6.44
CA LEU A 257 -2.11 -18.26 -5.51
C LEU A 257 -1.67 -18.56 -4.07
N PHE A 258 -1.70 -19.83 -3.67
CA PHE A 258 -1.17 -20.30 -2.37
C PHE A 258 0.34 -20.16 -2.22
N ARG A 259 1.06 -19.94 -3.32
CA ARG A 259 2.52 -20.02 -3.36
C ARG A 259 3.19 -18.67 -3.16
N ARG A 260 2.43 -17.59 -2.97
CA ARG A 260 2.99 -16.25 -2.76
C ARG A 260 2.92 -15.81 -1.29
N ASP A 261 4.05 -15.24 -0.86
CA ASP A 261 4.30 -14.60 0.43
C ASP A 261 3.28 -13.48 0.73
N ILE A 262 2.63 -13.52 1.89
CA ILE A 262 1.51 -12.60 2.19
C ILE A 262 1.99 -11.28 2.81
N GLY A 263 1.27 -10.19 2.51
CA GLY A 263 1.65 -8.80 2.78
C GLY A 263 0.90 -8.13 3.94
N SER A 264 0.60 -8.84 5.01
CA SER A 264 -0.14 -8.30 6.17
C SER A 264 0.81 -7.80 7.27
N LEU A 265 0.41 -6.75 8.01
CA LEU A 265 1.18 -6.18 9.11
C LEU A 265 0.68 -6.69 10.47
N PHE A 266 1.57 -7.30 11.26
CA PHE A 266 1.27 -7.78 12.61
C PHE A 266 2.32 -7.32 13.64
N ARG A 267 2.01 -7.43 14.94
CA ARG A 267 2.95 -7.20 16.05
C ARG A 267 3.56 -8.53 16.53
N LEU A 268 4.81 -8.83 16.17
CA LEU A 268 5.50 -10.11 16.47
C LEU A 268 7.04 -10.00 16.70
N GLY A 269 7.65 -8.82 16.66
CA GLY A 269 9.03 -8.62 17.15
C GLY A 269 10.17 -9.00 16.19
N ARG A 270 9.91 -9.14 14.88
CA ARG A 270 10.88 -9.68 13.91
C ARG A 270 11.50 -8.66 12.97
N VAL A 271 10.93 -7.46 12.84
CA VAL A 271 11.56 -6.36 12.11
C VAL A 271 12.55 -5.65 13.03
N SER A 272 13.79 -5.56 12.58
CA SER A 272 14.89 -5.03 13.38
C SER A 272 15.04 -3.50 13.28
N ASN A 273 14.11 -2.82 12.64
CA ASN A 273 14.13 -1.40 12.31
C ASN A 273 12.92 -0.71 12.95
N PRO A 274 13.05 0.47 13.58
CA PRO A 274 11.88 1.25 13.96
C PRO A 274 11.07 1.63 12.72
N VAL A 275 9.82 1.20 12.69
CA VAL A 275 8.86 1.49 11.61
C VAL A 275 7.76 2.38 12.15
N LYS A 276 7.43 3.44 11.42
CA LYS A 276 6.25 4.26 11.72
C LYS A 276 5.05 3.78 10.92
N VAL A 277 3.89 3.64 11.54
CA VAL A 277 2.65 3.24 10.85
C VAL A 277 1.56 4.27 11.12
N GLY A 278 0.92 4.72 10.04
CA GLY A 278 -0.16 5.70 10.07
C GLY A 278 -1.53 5.06 10.24
N LEU A 279 -1.93 4.75 11.47
CA LEU A 279 -3.19 4.00 11.70
C LEU A 279 -4.44 4.87 11.66
N THR A 280 -4.31 6.17 11.91
CA THR A 280 -5.43 7.12 11.91
C THR A 280 -5.07 8.41 11.17
N THR A 281 -6.08 9.19 10.82
CA THR A 281 -5.94 10.51 10.19
C THR A 281 -6.20 11.64 11.18
N ASN A 282 -5.77 12.85 10.81
CA ASN A 282 -6.01 14.08 11.57
C ASN A 282 -7.08 14.93 10.88
N PRO A 283 -8.36 14.76 11.22
CA PRO A 283 -9.45 15.55 10.66
C PRO A 283 -9.37 17.03 11.07
N ALA A 284 -9.72 17.92 10.14
CA ALA A 284 -9.98 19.31 10.48
C ALA A 284 -11.27 19.43 11.33
N PRO A 285 -11.43 20.49 12.15
CA PRO A 285 -12.68 20.73 12.86
C PRO A 285 -13.88 20.74 11.91
N GLY A 286 -14.91 19.95 12.22
CA GLY A 286 -16.11 19.82 11.40
C GLY A 286 -16.05 18.75 10.28
N ASP A 287 -14.95 18.00 10.17
CA ASP A 287 -14.77 16.91 9.20
C ASP A 287 -14.28 15.61 9.87
N PRO A 288 -15.05 15.02 10.79
CA PRO A 288 -14.59 13.91 11.63
C PRO A 288 -14.14 12.67 10.82
N ASP A 289 -14.64 12.50 9.59
CA ASP A 289 -14.31 11.38 8.71
C ASP A 289 -13.10 11.68 7.79
N PHE A 290 -12.44 12.84 7.94
CA PHE A 290 -11.28 13.31 7.17
C PHE A 290 -11.52 13.50 5.65
N LYS A 291 -12.71 13.15 5.14
CA LYS A 291 -13.09 13.20 3.73
C LYS A 291 -12.93 14.60 3.15
N THR A 292 -13.48 15.61 3.81
CA THR A 292 -13.47 16.98 3.29
C THR A 292 -12.08 17.60 3.35
N THR A 293 -11.28 17.27 4.36
CA THR A 293 -9.92 17.77 4.61
C THR A 293 -8.99 17.43 3.45
N ILE A 294 -8.93 16.14 3.09
CA ILE A 294 -8.10 15.70 1.96
C ILE A 294 -8.65 16.21 0.63
N GLN A 295 -9.97 16.16 0.44
CA GLN A 295 -10.59 16.67 -0.79
C GLN A 295 -10.34 18.16 -0.99
N ASN A 296 -10.43 18.99 0.06
CA ASN A 296 -10.09 20.42 -0.01
C ASN A 296 -8.64 20.63 -0.44
N THR A 297 -7.73 19.82 0.10
CA THR A 297 -6.31 19.90 -0.24
C THR A 297 -6.09 19.59 -1.72
N VAL A 298 -6.64 18.49 -2.21
CA VAL A 298 -6.51 18.10 -3.63
C VAL A 298 -7.22 19.11 -4.53
N PHE A 299 -8.43 19.55 -4.16
CA PHE A 299 -9.20 20.54 -4.91
C PHE A 299 -8.41 21.84 -5.09
N ASN A 300 -7.82 22.35 -4.01
CA ASN A 300 -6.99 23.55 -4.08
C ASN A 300 -5.77 23.31 -4.97
N LEU A 301 -5.02 22.21 -4.78
CA LEU A 301 -3.84 21.91 -5.60
C LEU A 301 -4.15 21.87 -7.09
N VAL A 302 -5.25 21.21 -7.48
CA VAL A 302 -5.56 21.03 -8.90
C VAL A 302 -6.21 22.27 -9.49
N CYS A 303 -7.13 22.94 -8.77
CA CYS A 303 -7.87 24.08 -9.31
C CYS A 303 -7.10 25.40 -9.22
N THR A 304 -6.07 25.52 -8.37
CA THR A 304 -5.22 26.74 -8.32
C THR A 304 -3.86 26.56 -9.00
N ALA A 305 -3.61 25.42 -9.66
CA ALA A 305 -2.40 25.22 -10.45
C ALA A 305 -2.37 26.25 -11.60
N LYS A 306 -1.33 27.08 -11.63
CA LYS A 306 -1.06 28.03 -12.71
C LYS A 306 -0.22 27.40 -13.81
#